data_AF-A0A3R7PJD7-F1
#
_entry.id   AF-A0A3R7PJD7-F1
#
_cell.length_a   1.000
_cell.length_b   1.000
_cell.length_c   1.000
_cell.angle_alpha   90.00
_cell.angle_beta   90.00
_cell.angle_gamma   90.00
#
_symmetry.space_group_name_H-M   'P 1'
#
loop_
_entity.id
_entity.type
_entity.pdbx_description
1 polymer ?
#
loop_
_entity_poly.entity_id
_entity_poly.type
_entity_poly.pdbx_seq_one_letter_code
_entity_poly.pdbx_strand_id
1 'polypeptide(L)'
;MLSGERCVIEELFPEVAQAMMDARSSLAWNHDHRFIIRFPLNGYCKLTSMQAIQRLLNQNFTIVASNGGGVEGQQFSEYLFCRKTIPL
;
A
#
# COMPACT_ATOMS: atom_id res chain seq x y z
N MET A 1 -6.17 2.64 1.85
CA MET A 1 -5.26 1.93 2.77
C MET A 1 -4.30 1.10 1.94
N LEU A 2 -3.03 1.00 2.34
CA LEU A 2 -2.02 0.16 1.69
C LEU A 2 -1.38 -0.76 2.72
N SER A 3 -1.23 -2.04 2.39
CA SER A 3 -0.56 -3.03 3.22
C SER A 3 0.45 -3.81 2.38
N GLY A 4 1.57 -4.23 2.96
CA GLY A 4 2.61 -4.96 2.25
C GLY A 4 3.97 -4.88 2.91
N GLU A 5 5.00 -5.41 2.23
CA GLU A 5 6.39 -5.30 2.68
C GLU A 5 6.86 -3.84 2.69
N ARG A 6 7.55 -3.48 3.75
CA ARG A 6 8.03 -2.12 4.00
C ARG A 6 8.95 -1.63 2.88
N CYS A 7 9.95 -2.42 2.52
CA CYS A 7 10.92 -2.07 1.49
C CYS A 7 10.25 -1.84 0.13
N VAL A 8 9.27 -2.68 -0.22
CA VAL A 8 8.50 -2.57 -1.46
C VAL A 8 7.64 -1.30 -1.45
N ILE A 9 7.01 -0.96 -0.33
CA ILE A 9 6.21 0.26 -0.23
C ILE A 9 7.09 1.51 -0.32
N GLU A 10 8.25 1.54 0.34
CA GLU A 10 9.22 2.65 0.26
C GLU A 10 9.78 2.80 -1.17
N GLU A 11 10.03 1.70 -1.89
CA GLU A 11 10.43 1.70 -3.31
C GLU A 11 9.35 2.32 -4.22
N LEU A 12 8.09 1.92 -4.03
CA LEU A 12 6.98 2.32 -4.90
C LEU A 12 6.41 3.70 -4.57
N PHE A 13 6.50 4.11 -3.31
CA PHE A 13 5.94 5.37 -2.80
C PHE A 13 6.99 6.09 -1.96
N PRO A 14 8.08 6.60 -2.56
CA PRO A 14 9.15 7.28 -1.82
C PRO A 14 8.64 8.50 -1.02
N GLU A 15 7.50 9.07 -1.41
CA GLU A 15 6.82 10.16 -0.70
C GLU A 15 6.43 9.78 0.75
N VAL A 16 6.33 8.48 1.06
CA VAL A 16 5.94 7.99 2.40
C VAL A 16 7.13 7.71 3.32
N ALA A 17 8.36 7.73 2.81
CA ALA A 17 9.55 7.33 3.57
C ALA A 17 9.73 8.14 4.86
N GLN A 18 9.53 9.46 4.81
CA GLN A 18 9.64 10.33 5.99
C GLN A 18 8.60 9.96 7.06
N ALA A 19 7.34 9.82 6.67
CA ALA A 19 6.26 9.43 7.57
C ALA A 19 6.51 8.07 8.24
N MET A 20 7.10 7.13 7.50
CA MET A 20 7.43 5.81 8.01
C MET A 20 8.68 5.79 8.90
N MET A 21 9.58 6.78 8.80
CA MET A 21 10.68 6.99 9.74
C MET A 21 10.18 7.61 11.05
N ASP A 22 9.26 8.56 10.97
CA ASP A 22 8.72 9.27 12.14
C ASP A 22 7.76 8.38 12.98
N ALA A 23 7.12 7.39 12.34
CA ALA A 23 6.12 6.52 12.94
C ALA A 23 6.66 5.32 13.75
N ARG A 24 7.97 5.24 14.00
CA ARG A 24 8.68 4.05 14.54
C ARG A 24 8.22 3.52 15.90
N SER A 25 7.25 4.13 16.58
CA SER A 25 6.81 3.64 17.90
C SER A 25 5.35 3.90 18.33
N SER A 26 4.52 4.59 17.53
CA SER A 26 3.22 5.10 18.04
C SER A 26 1.98 4.75 17.21
N LEU A 27 2.15 4.19 16.00
CA LEU A 27 1.03 4.02 15.08
C LEU A 27 0.70 2.55 14.83
N ALA A 28 -0.60 2.22 14.85
CA ALA A 28 -1.13 0.85 14.71
C ALA A 28 -0.73 0.14 13.41
N TRP A 29 -0.29 0.89 12.40
CA TRP A 29 0.17 0.35 11.11
C TRP A 29 1.64 -0.06 11.09
N ASN A 30 2.42 0.23 12.14
CA ASN A 30 3.89 0.12 12.19
C ASN A 30 4.38 -0.74 13.38
N HIS A 31 3.77 -1.91 13.60
CA HIS A 31 4.16 -2.83 14.67
C HIS A 31 5.22 -3.86 14.24
N ASP A 32 5.38 -4.10 12.94
CA ASP A 32 6.42 -4.97 12.36
C ASP A 32 7.37 -4.10 11.51
N HIS A 33 8.68 -4.36 11.62
CA HIS A 33 9.70 -3.65 10.86
C HIS A 33 9.73 -4.06 9.38
N ARG A 34 9.19 -5.23 9.04
CA ARG A 34 9.13 -5.80 7.69
C ARG A 34 7.83 -5.51 6.97
N PHE A 35 6.71 -5.38 7.68
CA PHE A 35 5.38 -5.23 7.08
C PHE A 35 4.65 -4.00 7.59
N ILE A 36 3.91 -3.35 6.69
CA ILE A 36 3.00 -2.26 7.02
C ILE A 36 1.57 -2.74 6.85
N ILE A 37 0.70 -2.40 7.78
CA ILE A 37 -0.69 -2.82 7.79
C ILE A 37 -1.60 -1.61 7.76
N ARG A 38 -2.42 -1.47 6.71
CA ARG A 38 -3.43 -0.41 6.55
C ARG A 38 -2.86 1.01 6.67
N PHE A 39 -1.75 1.26 5.98
CA PHE A 39 -1.16 2.60 5.84
C PHE A 39 -2.14 3.57 5.15
N PRO A 40 -2.39 4.77 5.71
CA PRO A 40 -3.28 5.75 5.11
C PRO A 40 -2.54 6.56 4.01
N LEU A 41 -2.33 5.92 2.85
CA LEU A 41 -1.54 6.45 1.73
C LEU A 41 -1.93 7.87 1.31
N ASN A 42 -3.23 8.18 1.25
CA ASN A 42 -3.76 9.48 0.84
C ASN A 42 -3.38 10.64 1.78
N GLY A 43 -3.03 10.37 3.04
CA GLY A 43 -2.53 11.39 3.97
C GLY A 43 -1.11 11.85 3.67
N TYR A 44 -0.35 11.07 2.89
CA TYR A 44 1.08 11.28 2.64
C TYR A 44 1.41 11.41 1.15
N CYS A 45 0.63 10.76 0.28
CA CYS A 45 0.73 10.85 -1.17
C CYS A 45 -0.53 11.51 -1.73
N LYS A 46 -0.36 12.54 -2.58
CA LYS A 46 -1.45 13.16 -3.33
C LYS A 46 -1.79 12.33 -4.58
N LEU A 47 -2.22 11.08 -4.37
CA LEU A 47 -2.61 10.15 -5.44
C LEU A 47 -4.06 9.71 -5.24
N THR A 48 -4.80 9.64 -6.34
CA THR A 48 -6.07 8.91 -6.39
C THR A 48 -5.83 7.41 -6.33
N SER A 49 -6.88 6.63 -6.02
CA SER A 49 -6.84 5.17 -6.07
C SER A 49 -6.38 4.66 -7.44
N MET A 50 -6.88 5.24 -8.54
CA MET A 50 -6.46 4.84 -9.89
C MET A 50 -4.99 5.13 -10.18
N GLN A 51 -4.46 6.27 -9.71
CA GLN A 51 -3.03 6.59 -9.87
C GLN A 51 -2.14 5.63 -9.07
N ALA A 52 -2.55 5.26 -7.85
CA ALA A 52 -1.82 4.27 -7.05
C ALA A 52 -1.84 2.88 -7.71
N ILE A 53 -3.00 2.44 -8.21
CA ILE A 53 -3.14 1.19 -8.96
C ILE A 53 -2.24 1.20 -10.21
N GLN A 54 -2.29 2.27 -11.00
CA GLN A 54 -1.46 2.39 -12.21
C GLN A 54 0.03 2.33 -11.88
N ARG A 55 0.47 2.93 -10.76
CA ARG A 55 1.86 2.84 -10.32
C ARG A 55 2.27 1.40 -10.02
N LEU A 56 1.41 0.61 -9.36
CA LEU A 56 1.65 -0.82 -9.11
C LEU A 56 1.75 -1.61 -10.43
N LEU A 57 0.81 -1.39 -11.35
CA LEU A 57 0.79 -2.07 -12.65
C LEU A 57 2.04 -1.74 -13.49
N ASN A 58 2.49 -0.48 -13.47
CA ASN A 58 3.73 -0.05 -14.13
C ASN A 58 4.99 -0.70 -13.53
N GLN A 59 4.89 -1.26 -12.33
CA GLN A 59 5.99 -1.92 -11.61
C GLN A 59 5.85 -3.45 -11.66
N ASN A 60 5.16 -3.97 -12.68
CA ASN A 60 4.96 -5.40 -12.95
C ASN A 60 4.17 -6.14 -11.86
N PHE A 61 3.41 -5.42 -11.03
CA PHE A 61 2.39 -6.06 -10.21
C PHE A 61 1.18 -6.42 -11.07
N THR A 62 0.54 -7.52 -10.70
CA THR A 62 -0.71 -7.99 -11.29
C THR A 62 -1.78 -8.09 -10.21
N ILE A 63 -3.03 -7.81 -10.55
CA ILE A 63 -4.16 -8.03 -9.64
C ILE A 63 -4.48 -9.52 -9.69
N VAL A 64 -4.34 -10.20 -8.56
CA VAL A 64 -4.61 -11.65 -8.44
C VAL A 64 -5.92 -11.97 -7.75
N ALA A 65 -6.47 -11.01 -7.00
CA ALA A 65 -7.80 -11.09 -6.40
C ALA A 65 -8.36 -9.68 -6.17
N SER A 66 -9.67 -9.57 -6.14
CA SER A 66 -10.38 -8.37 -5.72
C SER A 66 -11.58 -8.74 -4.85
N ASN A 67 -11.91 -7.84 -3.92
CA ASN A 67 -13.09 -7.93 -3.09
C ASN A 67 -13.67 -6.53 -2.87
N GLY A 68 -14.92 -6.44 -2.47
CA GLY A 68 -15.55 -5.17 -2.13
C GLY A 68 -16.83 -5.39 -1.36
N GLY A 69 -17.32 -4.33 -0.74
CA GLY A 69 -18.55 -4.39 0.02
C GLY A 69 -18.79 -3.10 0.79
N GLY A 70 -19.67 -3.20 1.78
CA GLY A 70 -20.08 -2.07 2.61
C GLY A 70 -21.54 -1.70 2.40
N VAL A 71 -21.98 -0.73 3.20
CA VAL A 71 -23.33 -0.16 3.15
C VAL A 71 -23.30 1.22 2.52
N GLU A 72 -24.47 1.81 2.27
CA GLU A 72 -24.56 3.17 1.74
C GLU A 72 -23.75 4.16 2.62
N GLY A 73 -22.89 4.96 1.98
CA GLY A 73 -21.98 5.90 2.64
C GLY A 73 -20.69 5.29 3.22
N GLN A 74 -20.53 3.97 3.24
CA GLN A 74 -19.33 3.28 3.75
C GLN A 74 -18.95 2.07 2.89
N GLN A 75 -18.58 2.34 1.64
CA GLN A 75 -18.15 1.33 0.69
C GLN A 75 -16.63 1.18 0.69
N PHE A 76 -16.15 -0.04 0.39
CA PHE A 76 -14.74 -0.30 0.16
C PHE A 76 -14.53 -1.22 -1.03
N SER A 77 -13.37 -1.07 -1.65
CA SER A 77 -12.81 -2.00 -2.62
C SER A 77 -11.40 -2.37 -2.17
N GLU A 78 -11.08 -3.65 -2.24
CA GLU A 78 -9.78 -4.22 -1.91
C GLU A 78 -9.23 -4.98 -3.10
N TYR A 79 -7.94 -4.81 -3.38
CA TYR A 79 -7.24 -5.44 -4.48
C TYR A 79 -5.95 -6.05 -3.96
N LEU A 80 -5.75 -7.33 -4.24
CA LEU A 80 -4.49 -8.03 -3.95
C LEU A 80 -3.58 -7.96 -5.16
N PHE A 81 -2.42 -7.31 -4.99
CA PHE A 81 -1.39 -7.20 -6.00
C PHE A 81 -0.26 -8.19 -5.75
N CYS A 82 0.21 -8.85 -6.80
CA CYS A 82 1.35 -9.76 -6.76
C CYS A 82 2.36 -9.42 -7.88
N ARG A 83 3.65 -9.39 -7.53
CA ARG A 83 4.77 -9.26 -8.46
C ARG A 83 5.65 -10.49 -8.31
N LYS A 84 5.84 -11.26 -9.38
CA LYS A 84 6.79 -12.38 -9.38
C LYS A 84 8.22 -11.81 -9.34
N THR A 85 8.97 -12.16 -8.32
CA THR A 85 10.42 -11.94 -8.28
C THR A 85 11.09 -13.17 -8.90
N ILE A 86 11.88 -12.98 -9.97
CA ILE A 86 12.76 -14.03 -10.45
C ILE A 86 14.01 -13.94 -9.57
N PRO A 87 14.35 -14.97 -8.77
CA PRO A 87 15.61 -14.98 -8.05
C PRO A 87 16.75 -14.89 -9.07
N LEU A 88 17.70 -13.97 -8.85
CA LEU A 88 18.95 -13.90 -9.59
C LEU A 88 19.82 -15.13 -9.31
#